data_AF-A0A520ZMF0-F1
#
_entry.id   AF-A0A520ZMF0-F1
#
_cell.length_a   1.000
_cell.length_b   1.000
_cell.length_c   1.000
_cell.angle_alpha   90.00
_cell.angle_beta   90.00
_cell.angle_gamma   90.00
#
_symmetry.space_group_name_H-M   'P 1'
#
loop_
_entity.id
_entity.type
_entity.pdbx_description
1 polymer ?
#
loop_
_entity_poly.entity_id
_entity_poly.type
_entity_poly.pdbx_seq_one_letter_code
_entity_poly.pdbx_strand_id
1 'polypeptide(L)'
;ISKCIADSDLIAVSVLSGNRNFEGRISPDVRANYLASPPLVVAYALVGDMNVDITTEPLGQDKDGNDVFLKDIWPSQSEIADLVKKTVTRDAFQSKYADVFKGDEKWRGVETTDSLTYDWPSSSTYVQNPPYFQDMGPEPGTISDVKDARVLALLGDMVTTDHISPAGSFKESTPAGQYLVDRQVPVREFNSYGSRRGNHQVMMRGTFANIRIRNEMLDGVEGGYTKGPDGEEMPIYDAAMAYQKQGTPLVIFAGEQYGAGSSRDWAAKGTALLGVKAVIAENFERIHRSNLVGMGVIPFEFTGGDSRKSLDLTGDETVSITGLEGDLKPGAIVPCTIAYADGSTKEIEIKCRIDTAIEKEYIEHGGVLHYVLRNLAKAA
;
A
#
# COMPACT_ATOMS: atom_id res chain seq x y z
N ILE A 1 -5.56 -28.04 -6.27
CA ILE A 1 -4.47 -27.21 -6.85
C ILE A 1 -3.53 -26.73 -5.76
N SER A 2 -3.94 -25.86 -4.83
CA SER A 2 -3.08 -25.32 -3.75
C SER A 2 -2.33 -26.39 -2.95
N LYS A 3 -3.01 -27.46 -2.53
CA LYS A 3 -2.36 -28.60 -1.84
C LYS A 3 -1.23 -29.23 -2.68
N CYS A 4 -1.44 -29.42 -3.97
CA CYS A 4 -0.44 -30.01 -4.86
C CYS A 4 0.78 -29.08 -5.02
N ILE A 5 0.52 -27.78 -5.20
CA ILE A 5 1.57 -26.76 -5.28
C ILE A 5 2.44 -26.80 -4.02
N ALA A 6 1.81 -26.81 -2.84
CA ALA A 6 2.50 -26.84 -1.55
C ALA A 6 3.25 -28.16 -1.31
N ASP A 7 2.59 -29.31 -1.49
CA ASP A 7 3.16 -30.64 -1.22
C ASP A 7 4.33 -30.97 -2.14
N SER A 8 4.37 -30.38 -3.36
CA SER A 8 5.40 -30.64 -4.38
C SER A 8 6.36 -29.47 -4.62
N ASP A 9 6.31 -28.42 -3.80
CA ASP A 9 7.09 -27.18 -3.93
C ASP A 9 7.16 -26.63 -5.37
N LEU A 10 6.01 -26.60 -6.06
CA LEU A 10 5.94 -26.16 -7.44
C LEU A 10 6.00 -24.64 -7.55
N ILE A 11 6.72 -24.13 -8.54
CA ILE A 11 6.62 -22.74 -8.98
C ILE A 11 5.37 -22.60 -9.85
N ALA A 12 4.21 -22.43 -9.22
CA ALA A 12 2.99 -22.12 -9.95
C ALA A 12 3.08 -20.72 -10.59
N VAL A 13 2.51 -20.60 -11.79
CA VAL A 13 2.61 -19.41 -12.63
C VAL A 13 1.22 -18.81 -12.90
N SER A 14 1.14 -17.49 -12.98
CA SER A 14 0.01 -16.80 -13.60
C SER A 14 0.44 -16.05 -14.86
N VAL A 15 -0.45 -16.02 -15.85
CA VAL A 15 -0.33 -15.19 -17.05
C VAL A 15 -1.54 -14.28 -17.09
N LEU A 16 -1.32 -12.97 -17.22
CA LEU A 16 -2.41 -12.01 -17.16
C LEU A 16 -2.23 -10.86 -18.15
N SER A 17 -3.36 -10.34 -18.62
CA SER A 17 -3.46 -9.15 -19.46
C SER A 17 -3.67 -7.87 -18.66
N GLY A 18 -3.21 -7.88 -17.41
CA GLY A 18 -3.12 -6.71 -16.57
C GLY A 18 -1.85 -5.91 -16.81
N ASN A 19 -1.48 -5.08 -15.84
CA ASN A 19 -0.34 -4.17 -15.95
C ASN A 19 0.67 -4.31 -14.80
N ARG A 20 0.48 -5.29 -13.90
CA ARG A 20 1.33 -5.51 -12.72
C ARG A 20 1.41 -6.98 -12.37
N ASN A 21 2.60 -7.44 -12.00
CA ASN A 21 2.92 -8.84 -11.75
C ASN A 21 3.78 -9.05 -10.49
N PHE A 22 3.64 -8.17 -9.49
CA PHE A 22 4.35 -8.29 -8.21
C PHE A 22 4.02 -9.60 -7.49
N GLU A 23 5.00 -10.15 -6.77
CA GLU A 23 4.86 -11.38 -6.01
C GLU A 23 3.73 -11.29 -4.97
N GLY A 24 2.99 -12.39 -4.79
CA GLY A 24 1.91 -12.50 -3.79
C GLY A 24 0.65 -11.67 -4.08
N ARG A 25 0.60 -10.92 -5.18
CA ARG A 25 -0.55 -10.05 -5.51
C ARG A 25 -1.71 -10.78 -6.18
N ILE A 26 -1.43 -11.74 -7.07
CA ILE A 26 -2.46 -12.42 -7.88
C ILE A 26 -3.12 -13.54 -7.08
N SER A 27 -2.31 -14.38 -6.46
CA SER A 27 -2.71 -15.48 -5.59
C SER A 27 -1.57 -15.78 -4.63
N PRO A 28 -1.84 -16.18 -3.37
CA PRO A 28 -0.80 -16.59 -2.44
C PRO A 28 -0.03 -17.85 -2.90
N ASP A 29 -0.65 -18.66 -3.76
CA ASP A 29 -0.04 -19.92 -4.26
C ASP A 29 0.88 -19.70 -5.48
N VAL A 30 0.93 -18.48 -6.04
CA VAL A 30 1.65 -18.20 -7.29
C VAL A 30 2.94 -17.42 -7.02
N ARG A 31 4.07 -17.98 -7.47
CA ARG A 31 5.41 -17.40 -7.28
C ARG A 31 5.91 -16.64 -8.50
N ALA A 32 5.44 -16.98 -9.71
CA ALA A 32 5.81 -16.30 -10.95
C ALA A 32 4.58 -15.73 -11.66
N ASN A 33 4.67 -14.50 -12.16
CA ASN A 33 3.54 -13.80 -12.78
C ASN A 33 4.03 -13.10 -14.06
N TYR A 34 3.38 -13.35 -15.19
CA TYR A 34 3.77 -12.81 -16.50
C TYR A 34 2.69 -11.90 -17.08
N LEU A 35 3.12 -10.73 -17.54
CA LEU A 35 2.27 -9.80 -18.29
C LEU A 35 2.30 -10.18 -19.76
N ALA A 36 1.13 -10.42 -20.34
CA ALA A 36 0.99 -10.81 -21.73
C ALA A 36 -0.25 -10.16 -22.36
N SER A 37 -0.34 -10.14 -23.69
CA SER A 37 -1.55 -9.68 -24.37
C SER A 37 -2.72 -10.63 -24.09
N PRO A 38 -3.99 -10.17 -24.14
CA PRO A 38 -5.16 -11.04 -23.96
C PRO A 38 -5.13 -12.37 -24.76
N PRO A 39 -4.77 -12.40 -26.07
CA PRO A 39 -4.69 -13.66 -26.79
C PRO A 39 -3.57 -14.60 -26.31
N LEU A 40 -2.44 -14.07 -25.81
CA LEU A 40 -1.40 -14.90 -25.20
C LEU A 40 -1.85 -15.54 -23.89
N VAL A 41 -2.66 -14.83 -23.08
CA VAL A 41 -3.27 -15.43 -21.88
C VAL A 41 -4.11 -16.65 -22.25
N VAL A 42 -4.88 -16.56 -23.34
CA VAL A 42 -5.68 -17.69 -23.84
C VAL A 42 -4.76 -18.82 -24.33
N ALA A 43 -3.72 -18.52 -25.11
CA ALA A 43 -2.79 -19.52 -25.60
C ALA A 43 -2.11 -20.31 -24.47
N TYR A 44 -1.57 -19.63 -23.45
CA TYR A 44 -0.97 -20.31 -22.30
C TYR A 44 -2.00 -21.01 -21.40
N ALA A 45 -3.26 -20.57 -21.37
CA ALA A 45 -4.32 -21.28 -20.68
C ALA A 45 -4.72 -22.59 -21.38
N LEU A 46 -4.61 -22.65 -22.71
CA LEU A 46 -4.83 -23.88 -23.48
C LEU A 46 -3.73 -24.91 -23.24
N VAL A 47 -2.47 -24.45 -23.24
CA VAL A 47 -1.29 -25.31 -23.01
C VAL A 47 -1.18 -25.74 -21.56
N GLY A 48 -1.45 -24.83 -20.61
CA GLY A 48 -1.36 -25.09 -19.17
C GLY A 48 0.06 -25.14 -18.61
N ASP A 49 1.09 -24.91 -19.43
CA ASP A 49 2.50 -24.94 -19.05
C ASP A 49 3.26 -23.79 -19.72
N MET A 50 4.10 -23.10 -18.94
CA MET A 50 4.93 -21.98 -19.38
C MET A 50 6.31 -22.42 -19.89
N ASN A 51 6.66 -23.70 -19.73
CA ASN A 51 7.90 -24.26 -20.25
C ASN A 51 7.81 -24.65 -21.73
N VAL A 52 6.61 -24.65 -22.30
CA VAL A 52 6.36 -24.99 -23.71
C VAL A 52 6.65 -23.77 -24.58
N ASP A 53 7.47 -23.96 -25.62
CA ASP A 53 7.66 -22.94 -26.64
C ASP A 53 6.45 -22.94 -27.59
N ILE A 54 5.43 -22.16 -27.24
CA ILE A 54 4.18 -22.03 -28.01
C ILE A 54 4.38 -21.49 -29.44
N THR A 55 5.60 -21.07 -29.81
CA THR A 55 5.91 -20.63 -31.17
C THR A 55 6.32 -21.78 -32.09
N THR A 56 6.80 -22.89 -31.52
CA THR A 56 7.30 -24.06 -32.26
C THR A 56 6.59 -25.36 -31.91
N GLU A 57 6.05 -25.47 -30.70
CA GLU A 57 5.33 -26.64 -30.19
C GLU A 57 3.80 -26.49 -30.37
N PRO A 58 3.05 -27.61 -30.51
CA PRO A 58 1.61 -27.56 -30.60
C PRO A 58 0.97 -27.15 -29.27
N LEU A 59 -0.14 -26.41 -29.35
CA LEU A 59 -0.93 -26.02 -28.18
C LEU A 59 -1.76 -27.18 -27.61
N GLY A 60 -2.01 -28.20 -28.45
CA GLY A 60 -2.83 -29.36 -28.15
C GLY A 60 -3.22 -30.06 -29.45
N GLN A 61 -4.16 -31.00 -29.34
CA GLN A 61 -4.68 -31.74 -30.49
C GLN A 61 -6.16 -31.39 -30.73
N ASP A 62 -6.56 -31.37 -32.00
CA ASP A 62 -7.97 -31.26 -32.39
C ASP A 62 -8.73 -32.58 -32.11
N LYS A 63 -10.00 -32.63 -32.51
CA LYS A 63 -10.86 -33.81 -32.31
C LYS A 63 -10.43 -35.03 -33.13
N ASP A 64 -9.65 -34.83 -34.18
CA ASP A 64 -9.17 -35.85 -35.09
C ASP A 64 -7.72 -36.29 -34.76
N GLY A 65 -7.12 -35.67 -33.73
CA GLY A 65 -5.76 -35.97 -33.26
C GLY A 65 -4.67 -35.19 -33.99
N ASN A 66 -5.01 -34.18 -34.80
CA ASN A 66 -4.00 -33.35 -35.45
C ASN A 66 -3.47 -32.30 -34.48
N ASP A 67 -2.16 -32.07 -34.55
CA ASP A 67 -1.49 -31.03 -33.79
C ASP A 67 -1.96 -29.63 -34.22
N VAL A 68 -2.40 -28.83 -33.26
CA VAL A 68 -2.84 -27.44 -33.47
C VAL A 68 -1.78 -26.50 -32.93
N PHE A 69 -1.21 -25.66 -33.78
CA PHE A 69 -0.19 -24.69 -33.42
C PHE A 69 -0.79 -23.31 -33.18
N LEU A 70 -0.04 -22.42 -32.52
CA LEU A 70 -0.46 -21.04 -32.28
C LEU A 70 -0.87 -20.33 -33.58
N LYS A 71 -0.09 -20.51 -34.64
CA LYS A 71 -0.33 -19.91 -35.97
C LYS A 71 -1.68 -20.34 -36.59
N ASP A 72 -2.23 -21.49 -36.19
CA ASP A 72 -3.46 -22.03 -36.77
C ASP A 72 -4.70 -21.35 -36.20
N ILE A 73 -4.58 -20.77 -35.00
CA ILE A 73 -5.70 -20.13 -34.28
C ILE A 73 -5.48 -18.64 -34.03
N TRP A 74 -4.31 -18.10 -34.37
CA TRP A 74 -3.98 -16.70 -34.13
C TRP A 74 -4.67 -15.78 -35.14
N PRO A 75 -5.54 -14.86 -34.71
CA PRO A 75 -6.27 -14.00 -35.63
C PRO A 75 -5.33 -12.99 -36.31
N SER A 76 -5.56 -12.74 -37.59
CA SER A 76 -4.89 -11.68 -38.33
C SER A 76 -5.42 -10.30 -37.92
N GLN A 77 -4.61 -9.26 -38.14
CA GLN A 77 -5.02 -7.88 -37.87
C GLN A 77 -6.23 -7.44 -38.70
N SER A 78 -6.38 -7.97 -39.91
CA SER A 78 -7.56 -7.73 -40.76
C SER A 78 -8.83 -8.32 -40.16
N GLU A 79 -8.79 -9.57 -39.68
CA GLU A 79 -9.95 -10.22 -39.07
C GLU A 79 -10.40 -9.48 -37.80
N ILE A 80 -9.44 -9.02 -36.99
CA ILE A 80 -9.73 -8.21 -35.79
C ILE A 80 -10.37 -6.87 -36.19
N ALA A 81 -9.79 -6.16 -37.16
CA ALA A 81 -10.29 -4.84 -37.58
C ALA A 81 -11.70 -4.92 -38.17
N ASP A 82 -11.96 -5.93 -39.00
CA ASP A 82 -13.28 -6.16 -39.60
C ASP A 82 -14.33 -6.48 -38.54
N LEU A 83 -13.98 -7.29 -37.54
CA LEU A 83 -14.88 -7.62 -36.44
C LEU A 83 -15.16 -6.38 -35.57
N VAL A 84 -14.14 -5.60 -35.20
CA VAL A 84 -14.30 -4.36 -34.43
C VAL A 84 -15.23 -3.38 -35.13
N LYS A 85 -15.05 -3.18 -36.44
CA LYS A 85 -15.92 -2.29 -37.24
C LYS A 85 -17.38 -2.75 -37.24
N LYS A 86 -17.60 -4.08 -37.19
CA LYS A 86 -18.95 -4.67 -37.17
C LYS A 86 -19.60 -4.60 -35.79
N THR A 87 -18.84 -4.69 -34.70
CA THR A 87 -19.40 -4.87 -33.35
C THR A 87 -19.30 -3.63 -32.46
N VAL A 88 -18.30 -2.77 -32.64
CA VAL A 88 -18.06 -1.57 -31.82
C VAL A 88 -18.73 -0.37 -32.49
N THR A 89 -20.05 -0.30 -32.35
CA THR A 89 -20.89 0.70 -33.04
C THR A 89 -21.35 1.82 -32.10
N ARG A 90 -21.66 3.00 -32.68
CA ARG A 90 -22.24 4.12 -31.93
C ARG A 90 -23.48 3.70 -31.11
N ASP A 91 -24.36 2.92 -31.71
CA ASP A 91 -25.59 2.46 -31.06
C ASP A 91 -25.31 1.57 -29.85
N ALA A 92 -24.26 0.74 -29.91
CA ALA A 92 -23.81 -0.05 -28.75
C ALA A 92 -23.35 0.85 -27.60
N PHE A 93 -22.65 1.96 -27.88
CA PHE A 93 -22.31 2.94 -26.85
C PHE A 93 -23.56 3.64 -26.31
N GLN A 94 -24.42 4.18 -27.17
CA GLN A 94 -25.61 4.92 -26.73
C GLN A 94 -26.53 4.05 -25.86
N SER A 95 -26.77 2.80 -26.25
CA SER A 95 -27.60 1.86 -25.47
C SER A 95 -26.98 1.50 -24.12
N LYS A 96 -25.67 1.27 -24.04
CA LYS A 96 -25.00 0.95 -22.77
C LYS A 96 -24.94 2.13 -21.81
N TYR A 97 -24.74 3.34 -22.31
CA TYR A 97 -24.64 4.54 -21.47
C TYR A 97 -26.01 5.09 -21.03
N ALA A 98 -27.09 4.79 -21.76
CA ALA A 98 -28.44 5.25 -21.40
C ALA A 98 -28.89 4.78 -20.00
N ASP A 99 -28.43 3.60 -19.56
CA ASP A 99 -28.84 2.98 -18.29
C ASP A 99 -27.71 2.90 -17.25
N VAL A 100 -26.57 3.57 -17.46
CA VAL A 100 -25.36 3.39 -16.62
C VAL A 100 -25.58 3.65 -15.12
N PHE A 101 -26.51 4.56 -14.78
CA PHE A 101 -26.85 4.89 -13.39
C PHE A 101 -28.09 4.18 -12.86
N LYS A 102 -28.81 3.45 -13.73
CA LYS A 102 -30.06 2.79 -13.33
C LYS A 102 -29.79 1.62 -12.38
N GLY A 103 -28.69 0.90 -12.62
CA GLY A 103 -28.34 -0.31 -11.88
C GLY A 103 -29.37 -1.43 -12.03
N ASP A 104 -29.12 -2.54 -11.35
CA ASP A 104 -30.07 -3.65 -11.28
C ASP A 104 -31.12 -3.43 -10.17
N GLU A 105 -31.94 -4.45 -9.90
CA GLU A 105 -32.93 -4.41 -8.82
C GLU A 105 -32.26 -4.28 -7.44
N LYS A 106 -31.12 -4.95 -7.23
CA LYS A 106 -30.39 -4.90 -5.96
C LYS A 106 -29.84 -3.51 -5.67
N TRP A 107 -29.25 -2.85 -6.68
CA TRP A 107 -28.76 -1.48 -6.57
C TRP A 107 -29.87 -0.50 -6.20
N ARG A 108 -31.02 -0.59 -6.88
CA ARG A 108 -32.18 0.28 -6.61
C ARG A 108 -32.88 -0.03 -5.30
N GLY A 109 -32.70 -1.24 -4.77
CA GLY A 109 -33.22 -1.66 -3.47
C GLY A 109 -32.35 -1.25 -2.28
N VAL A 110 -31.19 -0.60 -2.49
CA VAL A 110 -30.38 -0.09 -1.38
C VAL A 110 -31.09 1.08 -0.72
N GLU A 111 -31.41 0.92 0.57
CA GLU A 111 -32.02 1.99 1.37
C GLU A 111 -31.00 3.09 1.65
N THR A 112 -31.42 4.35 1.50
CA THR A 112 -30.61 5.54 1.75
C THR A 112 -31.37 6.52 2.62
N THR A 113 -30.63 7.36 3.35
CA THR A 113 -31.19 8.46 4.15
C THR A 113 -30.94 9.80 3.47
N ASP A 114 -31.88 10.74 3.53
CA ASP A 114 -31.72 12.11 3.00
C ASP A 114 -30.88 13.04 3.91
N SER A 115 -30.04 12.46 4.79
CA SER A 115 -29.20 13.22 5.71
C SER A 115 -27.93 13.75 5.04
N LEU A 116 -27.54 14.97 5.38
CA LEU A 116 -26.26 15.57 4.96
C LEU A 116 -25.06 15.05 5.77
N THR A 117 -25.31 14.49 6.97
CA THR A 117 -24.30 13.89 7.83
C THR A 117 -24.50 12.39 7.92
N TYR A 118 -23.40 11.64 7.94
CA TYR A 118 -23.44 10.19 8.02
C TYR A 118 -23.62 9.72 9.47
N ASP A 119 -24.67 8.94 9.72
CA ASP A 119 -24.91 8.31 11.03
C ASP A 119 -24.00 7.08 11.18
N TRP A 120 -22.85 7.28 11.80
CA TRP A 120 -21.83 6.24 11.98
C TRP A 120 -22.34 5.09 12.87
N PRO A 121 -22.63 3.89 12.31
CA PRO A 121 -23.13 2.80 13.12
C PRO A 121 -21.98 2.21 13.95
N SER A 122 -22.07 2.27 15.27
CA SER A 122 -21.00 1.83 16.18
C SER A 122 -20.63 0.35 16.01
N SER A 123 -21.60 -0.49 15.63
CA SER A 123 -21.44 -1.91 15.33
C SER A 123 -20.85 -2.22 13.95
N SER A 124 -20.75 -1.22 13.06
CA SER A 124 -20.29 -1.46 11.68
C SER A 124 -18.84 -1.90 11.66
N THR A 125 -18.57 -3.04 11.03
CA THR A 125 -17.19 -3.51 10.79
C THR A 125 -16.66 -3.09 9.42
N TYR A 126 -17.44 -2.34 8.64
CA TYR A 126 -17.09 -1.86 7.29
C TYR A 126 -16.83 -0.36 7.21
N VAL A 127 -17.59 0.45 7.96
CA VAL A 127 -17.55 1.91 7.90
C VAL A 127 -17.47 2.44 9.33
N GLN A 128 -16.39 3.15 9.66
CA GLN A 128 -16.12 3.68 11.00
C GLN A 128 -15.60 5.12 10.89
N ASN A 129 -16.01 5.99 11.81
CA ASN A 129 -15.55 7.38 11.84
C ASN A 129 -14.04 7.43 12.15
N PRO A 130 -13.18 7.85 11.22
CA PRO A 130 -11.75 7.89 11.47
C PRO A 130 -11.35 9.03 12.41
N PRO A 131 -10.26 8.88 13.18
CA PRO A 131 -9.86 9.87 14.17
C PRO A 131 -9.14 11.09 13.57
N TYR A 132 -9.17 11.28 12.24
CA TYR A 132 -8.35 12.27 11.56
C TYR A 132 -8.53 13.69 12.09
N PHE A 133 -9.76 14.07 12.46
CA PHE A 133 -10.10 15.43 12.89
C PHE A 133 -10.30 15.56 14.40
N GLN A 134 -9.97 14.51 15.18
CA GLN A 134 -10.07 14.59 16.64
C GLN A 134 -9.09 15.64 17.16
N ASP A 135 -9.55 16.46 18.10
CA ASP A 135 -8.79 17.54 18.74
C ASP A 135 -8.25 18.62 17.79
N MET A 136 -8.80 18.70 16.57
CA MET A 136 -8.41 19.70 15.57
C MET A 136 -8.89 21.11 15.95
N GLY A 137 -7.93 22.02 16.16
CA GLY A 137 -8.19 23.45 16.37
C GLY A 137 -8.50 24.24 15.08
N PRO A 138 -9.12 25.43 15.20
CA PRO A 138 -9.53 26.26 14.06
C PRO A 138 -8.37 26.85 13.27
N GLU A 139 -7.22 27.08 13.92
CA GLU A 139 -6.00 27.58 13.29
C GLU A 139 -5.01 26.43 13.00
N PRO A 140 -4.16 26.56 11.96
CA PRO A 140 -3.10 25.60 11.71
C PRO A 140 -2.07 25.58 12.84
N GLY A 141 -1.38 24.45 12.95
CA GLY A 141 -0.24 24.31 13.83
C GLY A 141 1.04 24.78 13.14
N THR A 142 2.16 24.45 13.75
CA THR A 142 3.50 24.64 13.17
C THR A 142 4.16 23.28 12.94
N ILE A 143 5.09 23.22 12.00
CA ILE A 143 5.97 22.06 11.85
C ILE A 143 6.92 22.03 13.06
N SER A 144 7.00 20.89 13.73
CA SER A 144 7.89 20.68 14.88
C SER A 144 9.03 19.75 14.51
N ASP A 145 10.16 19.93 15.19
CA ASP A 145 11.27 18.99 15.12
C ASP A 145 10.84 17.58 15.60
N VAL A 146 11.43 16.55 15.00
CA VAL A 146 11.27 15.16 15.46
C VAL A 146 12.38 14.91 16.45
N LYS A 147 12.06 14.61 17.72
CA LYS A 147 13.07 14.42 18.78
C LYS A 147 12.96 13.03 19.38
N ASP A 148 14.10 12.36 19.53
CA ASP A 148 14.25 11.07 20.19
C ASP A 148 13.27 10.00 19.67
N ALA A 149 13.03 10.00 18.36
CA ALA A 149 12.14 9.04 17.73
C ALA A 149 12.77 7.65 17.65
N ARG A 150 11.93 6.62 17.75
CA ARG A 150 12.34 5.22 17.58
C ARG A 150 12.10 4.75 16.16
N VAL A 151 12.96 3.86 15.69
CA VAL A 151 12.81 3.22 14.38
C VAL A 151 11.72 2.16 14.46
N LEU A 152 10.59 2.38 13.77
CA LEU A 152 9.50 1.41 13.72
C LEU A 152 9.81 0.26 12.74
N ALA A 153 10.48 0.58 11.64
CA ALA A 153 10.88 -0.38 10.62
C ALA A 153 12.11 0.11 9.84
N LEU A 154 12.98 -0.85 9.50
CA LEU A 154 14.09 -0.68 8.58
C LEU A 154 13.77 -1.51 7.33
N LEU A 155 13.45 -0.85 6.24
CA LEU A 155 12.92 -1.52 5.04
C LEU A 155 13.92 -1.46 3.89
N GLY A 156 13.93 -2.51 3.07
CA GLY A 156 14.79 -2.58 1.91
C GLY A 156 14.33 -1.73 0.73
N ASP A 157 14.85 -2.07 -0.44
CA ASP A 157 14.54 -1.38 -1.70
C ASP A 157 13.19 -1.90 -2.24
N MET A 158 12.53 -1.12 -3.10
CA MET A 158 11.32 -1.51 -3.83
C MET A 158 10.14 -1.94 -2.93
N VAL A 159 10.02 -1.33 -1.76
CA VAL A 159 8.87 -1.50 -0.87
C VAL A 159 7.64 -0.87 -1.52
N THR A 160 6.82 -1.71 -2.17
CA THR A 160 5.57 -1.27 -2.79
C THR A 160 4.51 -0.84 -1.77
N THR A 161 3.55 -0.03 -2.23
CA THR A 161 2.30 0.28 -1.51
C THR A 161 1.44 -0.95 -1.19
N ASP A 162 1.66 -2.09 -1.85
CA ASP A 162 1.06 -3.37 -1.49
C ASP A 162 1.72 -3.98 -0.24
N HIS A 163 3.02 -3.74 -0.02
CA HIS A 163 3.69 -4.09 1.23
C HIS A 163 3.21 -3.21 2.39
N ILE A 164 3.10 -1.89 2.16
CA ILE A 164 2.69 -0.91 3.17
C ILE A 164 1.20 -1.04 3.51
N SER A 165 0.33 -1.26 2.53
CA SER A 165 -1.11 -1.38 2.73
C SER A 165 -1.66 -2.52 1.86
N PRO A 166 -1.56 -3.78 2.31
CA PRO A 166 -2.12 -4.93 1.60
C PRO A 166 -3.63 -4.77 1.37
N ALA A 167 -4.13 -5.38 0.29
CA ALA A 167 -5.55 -5.35 -0.07
C ALA A 167 -6.21 -6.73 -0.07
N GLY A 168 -5.43 -7.81 0.06
CA GLY A 168 -5.89 -9.19 0.02
C GLY A 168 -6.58 -9.66 1.32
N SER A 169 -6.79 -10.97 1.42
CA SER A 169 -7.27 -11.62 2.64
C SER A 169 -6.23 -11.59 3.75
N PHE A 170 -6.68 -11.83 4.99
CA PHE A 170 -5.82 -11.90 6.17
C PHE A 170 -6.31 -12.99 7.14
N LYS A 171 -5.39 -13.49 7.97
CA LYS A 171 -5.64 -14.59 8.91
C LYS A 171 -6.26 -14.08 10.21
N GLU A 172 -6.90 -14.98 10.95
CA GLU A 172 -7.42 -14.72 12.30
C GLU A 172 -6.35 -14.26 13.29
N SER A 173 -5.14 -14.82 13.17
CA SER A 173 -4.00 -14.53 14.03
C SER A 173 -3.36 -13.15 13.83
N THR A 174 -3.80 -12.36 12.84
CA THR A 174 -3.27 -10.99 12.65
C THR A 174 -4.01 -10.03 13.58
N PRO A 175 -3.43 -8.84 13.88
CA PRO A 175 -4.13 -7.84 14.68
C PRO A 175 -5.51 -7.48 14.11
N ALA A 176 -5.62 -7.36 12.78
CA ALA A 176 -6.88 -7.08 12.10
C ALA A 176 -7.88 -8.24 12.21
N GLY A 177 -7.39 -9.48 12.17
CA GLY A 177 -8.18 -10.68 12.41
C GLY A 177 -8.75 -10.69 13.83
N GLN A 178 -7.89 -10.52 14.83
CA GLN A 178 -8.30 -10.48 16.24
C GLN A 178 -9.34 -9.38 16.50
N TYR A 179 -9.16 -8.18 15.93
CA TYR A 179 -10.14 -7.09 16.03
C TYR A 179 -11.55 -7.48 15.53
N LEU A 180 -11.63 -8.30 14.48
CA LEU A 180 -12.89 -8.79 13.92
C LEU A 180 -13.47 -9.95 14.73
N VAL A 181 -12.62 -10.85 15.25
CA VAL A 181 -13.03 -11.92 16.18
C VAL A 181 -13.65 -11.34 17.45
N ASP A 182 -13.02 -10.32 18.03
CA ASP A 182 -13.52 -9.63 19.23
C ASP A 182 -14.90 -8.99 18.99
N ARG A 183 -15.26 -8.76 17.72
CA ARG A 183 -16.56 -8.26 17.26
C ARG A 183 -17.48 -9.34 16.71
N GLN A 184 -17.14 -10.61 16.98
CA GLN A 184 -17.93 -11.79 16.61
C GLN A 184 -18.13 -11.93 15.09
N VAL A 185 -17.22 -11.38 14.28
CA VAL A 185 -17.23 -11.61 12.83
C VAL A 185 -16.55 -12.95 12.55
N PRO A 186 -17.22 -13.92 11.92
CA PRO A 186 -16.59 -15.21 11.61
C PRO A 186 -15.54 -15.05 10.51
N VAL A 187 -14.48 -15.86 10.53
CA VAL A 187 -13.35 -15.80 9.58
C VAL A 187 -13.80 -15.80 8.11
N ARG A 188 -14.82 -16.59 7.76
CA ARG A 188 -15.40 -16.64 6.40
C ARG A 188 -15.99 -15.31 5.92
N GLU A 189 -16.23 -14.37 6.83
CA GLU A 189 -16.78 -13.03 6.57
C GLU A 189 -15.75 -11.91 6.77
N PHE A 190 -14.48 -12.22 7.05
CA PHE A 190 -13.42 -11.21 7.11
C PHE A 190 -13.31 -10.40 5.82
N ASN A 191 -13.57 -11.06 4.69
CA ASN A 191 -13.41 -10.50 3.36
C ASN A 191 -11.94 -10.07 3.16
N SER A 192 -11.67 -9.01 2.43
CA SER A 192 -10.30 -8.52 2.18
C SER A 192 -10.03 -7.19 2.86
N TYR A 193 -8.76 -6.84 3.10
CA TYR A 193 -8.39 -5.49 3.53
C TYR A 193 -8.96 -4.43 2.56
N GLY A 194 -8.97 -4.71 1.25
CA GLY A 194 -9.56 -3.82 0.25
C GLY A 194 -11.05 -3.53 0.48
N SER A 195 -11.81 -4.52 0.93
CA SER A 195 -13.24 -4.36 1.28
C SER A 195 -13.45 -3.59 2.59
N ARG A 196 -12.44 -3.51 3.45
CA ARG A 196 -12.49 -2.91 4.79
C ARG A 196 -11.94 -1.49 4.83
N ARG A 197 -11.70 -0.85 3.68
CA ARG A 197 -11.11 0.49 3.57
C ARG A 197 -11.91 1.62 4.23
N GLY A 198 -13.21 1.42 4.47
CA GLY A 198 -14.04 2.35 5.25
C GLY A 198 -13.85 2.23 6.77
N ASN A 199 -13.09 1.24 7.25
CA ASN A 199 -12.87 0.99 8.66
C ASN A 199 -11.40 1.17 9.02
N HIS A 200 -11.09 2.31 9.65
CA HIS A 200 -9.72 2.65 10.03
C HIS A 200 -9.10 1.67 11.02
N GLN A 201 -9.89 1.01 11.88
CA GLN A 201 -9.37 0.06 12.86
C GLN A 201 -8.78 -1.19 12.18
N VAL A 202 -9.41 -1.66 11.10
CA VAL A 202 -8.92 -2.80 10.31
C VAL A 202 -7.73 -2.36 9.46
N MET A 203 -7.82 -1.22 8.80
CA MET A 203 -6.77 -0.77 7.88
C MET A 203 -5.49 -0.36 8.59
N MET A 204 -5.57 0.29 9.74
CA MET A 204 -4.42 0.61 10.58
C MET A 204 -3.71 -0.67 11.03
N ARG A 205 -4.46 -1.68 11.46
CA ARG A 205 -3.93 -3.01 11.81
C ARG A 205 -3.36 -3.79 10.64
N GLY A 206 -3.85 -3.50 9.43
CA GLY A 206 -3.34 -4.06 8.19
C GLY A 206 -2.12 -3.32 7.63
N THR A 207 -1.74 -2.18 8.20
CA THR A 207 -0.63 -1.37 7.70
C THR A 207 0.69 -2.09 8.01
N PHE A 208 1.53 -2.25 6.99
CA PHE A 208 2.72 -3.08 6.96
C PHE A 208 2.47 -4.57 7.29
N ALA A 209 1.22 -5.06 7.24
CA ALA A 209 0.88 -6.45 7.55
C ALA A 209 1.00 -7.41 6.36
N ASN A 210 1.68 -7.02 5.28
CA ASN A 210 1.87 -7.89 4.12
C ASN A 210 2.77 -9.07 4.48
N ILE A 211 2.39 -10.28 4.09
CA ILE A 211 3.13 -11.50 4.41
C ILE A 211 4.52 -11.60 3.76
N ARG A 212 4.82 -10.75 2.77
CA ARG A 212 6.10 -10.69 2.04
C ARG A 212 6.94 -9.46 2.37
N ILE A 213 6.46 -8.55 3.22
CA ILE A 213 7.32 -7.45 3.65
C ILE A 213 8.47 -8.02 4.49
N ARG A 214 9.65 -7.45 4.34
CA ARG A 214 10.83 -7.82 5.11
C ARG A 214 11.33 -6.58 5.85
N ASN A 215 11.49 -6.73 7.15
CA ASN A 215 12.04 -5.71 8.02
C ASN A 215 13.47 -6.13 8.38
N GLU A 216 14.46 -5.35 7.95
CA GLU A 216 15.89 -5.62 8.14
C GLU A 216 16.30 -5.56 9.63
N MET A 217 15.41 -5.10 10.53
CA MET A 217 15.57 -5.22 11.99
C MET A 217 15.49 -6.67 12.49
N LEU A 218 14.95 -7.58 11.68
CA LEU A 218 14.71 -8.99 12.01
C LEU A 218 15.50 -9.89 11.05
N ASP A 219 16.07 -10.98 11.57
CA ASP A 219 16.87 -11.91 10.77
C ASP A 219 16.00 -12.98 10.11
N GLY A 220 15.90 -12.93 8.78
CA GLY A 220 15.19 -13.95 7.98
C GLY A 220 13.66 -13.97 8.12
N VAL A 221 13.06 -12.96 8.77
CA VAL A 221 11.61 -12.90 9.02
C VAL A 221 10.89 -12.23 7.84
N GLU A 222 9.94 -12.95 7.25
CA GLU A 222 8.95 -12.40 6.33
C GLU A 222 7.62 -12.13 7.06
N GLY A 223 7.02 -10.98 6.79
CA GLY A 223 5.74 -10.57 7.35
C GLY A 223 5.81 -9.24 8.08
N GLY A 224 4.65 -8.77 8.51
CA GLY A 224 4.49 -7.47 9.15
C GLY A 224 4.94 -7.39 10.59
N TYR A 225 6.19 -7.74 10.87
CA TYR A 225 6.78 -7.82 12.20
C TYR A 225 7.91 -6.79 12.39
N THR A 226 8.13 -6.41 13.65
CA THR A 226 9.22 -5.53 14.09
C THR A 226 9.57 -5.81 15.54
N LYS A 227 10.54 -5.08 16.10
CA LYS A 227 10.86 -5.10 17.53
C LYS A 227 10.03 -4.05 18.28
N GLY A 228 9.36 -4.47 19.35
CA GLY A 228 8.65 -3.58 20.26
C GLY A 228 9.58 -2.78 21.18
N PRO A 229 9.03 -1.94 22.06
CA PRO A 229 9.81 -1.17 23.04
C PRO A 229 10.62 -2.03 24.02
N ASP A 230 10.20 -3.27 24.25
CA ASP A 230 10.87 -4.30 25.05
C ASP A 230 11.90 -5.12 24.26
N GLY A 231 12.02 -4.87 22.96
CA GLY A 231 12.88 -5.63 22.04
C GLY A 231 12.25 -6.93 21.54
N GLU A 232 11.03 -7.28 21.96
CA GLU A 232 10.36 -8.50 21.52
C GLU A 232 9.84 -8.35 20.08
N GLU A 233 9.90 -9.43 19.30
CA GLU A 233 9.31 -9.49 17.98
C GLU A 233 7.78 -9.50 18.10
N MET A 234 7.12 -8.54 17.46
CA MET A 234 5.66 -8.41 17.45
C MET A 234 5.16 -7.77 16.15
N PRO A 235 3.85 -7.84 15.85
CA PRO A 235 3.29 -7.14 14.70
C PRO A 235 3.57 -5.63 14.75
N ILE A 236 3.86 -5.03 13.60
CA ILE A 236 4.17 -3.59 13.48
C ILE A 236 3.08 -2.71 14.10
N TYR A 237 1.81 -3.11 13.95
CA TYR A 237 0.69 -2.42 14.58
C TYR A 237 0.84 -2.38 16.11
N ASP A 238 1.11 -3.52 16.75
CA ASP A 238 1.18 -3.62 18.20
C ASP A 238 2.37 -2.84 18.76
N ALA A 239 3.54 -2.93 18.10
CA ALA A 239 4.71 -2.12 18.43
C ALA A 239 4.43 -0.62 18.32
N ALA A 240 3.78 -0.19 17.23
CA ALA A 240 3.43 1.22 17.02
C ALA A 240 2.49 1.74 18.11
N MET A 241 1.46 0.96 18.49
CA MET A 241 0.54 1.35 19.57
C MET A 241 1.26 1.39 20.93
N ALA A 242 2.21 0.48 21.19
CA ALA A 242 2.99 0.48 22.42
C ALA A 242 3.86 1.74 22.55
N TYR A 243 4.53 2.17 21.48
CA TYR A 243 5.30 3.42 21.46
C TYR A 243 4.40 4.66 21.57
N GLN A 244 3.24 4.67 20.89
CA GLN A 244 2.28 5.77 21.04
C GLN A 244 1.81 5.95 22.48
N LYS A 245 1.54 4.85 23.20
CA LYS A 245 1.16 4.88 24.61
C LYS A 245 2.24 5.50 25.50
N GLN A 246 3.51 5.38 25.11
CA GLN A 246 4.66 5.99 25.79
C GLN A 246 4.91 7.44 25.36
N GLY A 247 4.19 7.95 24.36
CA GLY A 247 4.42 9.28 23.78
C GLY A 247 5.68 9.35 22.91
N THR A 248 6.22 8.22 22.48
CA THR A 248 7.46 8.13 21.70
C THR A 248 7.17 8.34 20.21
N PRO A 249 7.79 9.32 19.54
CA PRO A 249 7.63 9.49 18.11
C PRO A 249 8.30 8.34 17.34
N LEU A 250 7.79 8.05 16.15
CA LEU A 250 8.27 6.95 15.32
C LEU A 250 8.78 7.45 13.98
N VAL A 251 9.83 6.80 13.46
CA VAL A 251 10.34 6.99 12.10
C VAL A 251 10.48 5.65 11.39
N ILE A 252 10.51 5.69 10.06
CA ILE A 252 10.81 4.54 9.20
C ILE A 252 12.02 4.88 8.35
N PHE A 253 12.94 3.92 8.22
CA PHE A 253 13.99 3.97 7.22
C PHE A 253 13.64 3.03 6.05
N ALA A 254 13.96 3.43 4.83
CA ALA A 254 13.73 2.63 3.64
C ALA A 254 14.85 2.76 2.60
N GLY A 255 14.94 1.78 1.71
CA GLY A 255 15.84 1.82 0.56
C GLY A 255 15.31 2.63 -0.62
N GLU A 256 15.69 2.22 -1.83
CA GLU A 256 15.28 2.88 -3.07
C GLU A 256 13.80 2.60 -3.43
N GLN A 257 13.17 3.53 -4.16
CA GLN A 257 11.83 3.40 -4.73
C GLN A 257 10.73 3.10 -3.68
N TYR A 258 10.86 3.69 -2.49
CA TYR A 258 9.89 3.49 -1.42
C TYR A 258 8.50 3.99 -1.83
N GLY A 259 7.50 3.11 -1.70
CA GLY A 259 6.11 3.40 -2.06
C GLY A 259 5.74 3.08 -3.51
N ALA A 260 6.49 2.21 -4.19
CA ALA A 260 6.19 1.83 -5.57
C ALA A 260 4.81 1.20 -5.78
N GLY A 261 4.32 1.27 -7.02
CA GLY A 261 3.11 0.56 -7.44
C GLY A 261 1.82 1.40 -7.34
N SER A 262 0.83 0.91 -6.60
CA SER A 262 -0.53 1.46 -6.63
C SER A 262 -0.68 2.77 -5.90
N SER A 263 -1.48 3.69 -6.45
CA SER A 263 -1.98 4.81 -5.65
C SER A 263 -2.93 4.26 -4.59
N ARG A 264 -2.45 4.15 -3.35
CA ARG A 264 -3.21 3.76 -2.16
C ARG A 264 -2.97 4.81 -1.09
N ASP A 265 -3.98 5.64 -0.86
CA ASP A 265 -3.99 6.62 0.23
C ASP A 265 -3.78 5.97 1.61
N TRP A 266 -4.29 4.76 1.80
CA TRP A 266 -4.12 3.96 3.02
C TRP A 266 -2.65 3.62 3.34
N ALA A 267 -1.75 3.60 2.35
CA ALA A 267 -0.32 3.46 2.63
C ALA A 267 0.23 4.67 3.40
N ALA A 268 -0.34 5.87 3.23
CA ALA A 268 0.02 7.05 4.01
C ALA A 268 -0.87 7.23 5.25
N LYS A 269 -2.20 7.02 5.13
CA LYS A 269 -3.13 7.12 6.27
C LYS A 269 -2.78 6.11 7.36
N GLY A 270 -2.47 4.88 6.97
CA GLY A 270 -2.01 3.83 7.89
C GLY A 270 -0.73 4.25 8.60
N THR A 271 0.30 4.64 7.84
CA THR A 271 1.58 5.13 8.38
C THR A 271 1.39 6.27 9.39
N ALA A 272 0.56 7.27 9.06
CA ALA A 272 0.24 8.37 9.96
C ALA A 272 -0.52 7.92 11.23
N LEU A 273 -1.50 7.03 11.10
CA LEU A 273 -2.27 6.48 12.23
C LEU A 273 -1.44 5.56 13.13
N LEU A 274 -0.39 4.93 12.61
CA LEU A 274 0.64 4.25 13.40
C LEU A 274 1.55 5.23 14.14
N GLY A 275 1.42 6.54 13.94
CA GLY A 275 2.15 7.57 14.71
C GLY A 275 3.53 7.89 14.15
N VAL A 276 3.84 7.40 12.96
CA VAL A 276 5.07 7.71 12.23
C VAL A 276 5.08 9.20 11.87
N LYS A 277 6.14 9.90 12.28
CA LYS A 277 6.32 11.34 12.03
C LYS A 277 7.13 11.62 10.77
N ALA A 278 8.08 10.75 10.47
CA ALA A 278 8.95 10.88 9.31
C ALA A 278 9.28 9.53 8.67
N VAL A 279 9.52 9.56 7.37
CA VAL A 279 10.10 8.44 6.63
C VAL A 279 11.38 8.94 5.97
N ILE A 280 12.49 8.26 6.20
CA ILE A 280 13.80 8.56 5.61
C ILE A 280 14.14 7.45 4.62
N ALA A 281 14.16 7.75 3.33
CA ALA A 281 14.41 6.75 2.28
C ALA A 281 15.59 7.16 1.39
N GLU A 282 16.11 6.24 0.59
CA GLU A 282 17.11 6.59 -0.43
C GLU A 282 16.44 7.36 -1.58
N ASN A 283 15.24 6.96 -1.99
CA ASN A 283 14.34 7.78 -2.80
C ASN A 283 12.89 7.29 -2.71
N PHE A 284 11.95 8.16 -3.11
CA PHE A 284 10.52 7.85 -3.10
C PHE A 284 9.90 7.76 -4.49
N GLU A 285 8.89 6.92 -4.58
CA GLU A 285 7.94 6.97 -5.68
C GLU A 285 6.98 8.15 -5.56
N ARG A 286 6.79 8.86 -6.68
CA ARG A 286 6.24 10.23 -6.71
C ARG A 286 4.90 10.36 -5.98
N ILE A 287 3.97 9.43 -6.26
CA ILE A 287 2.61 9.47 -5.70
C ILE A 287 2.63 9.17 -4.20
N HIS A 288 3.45 8.22 -3.77
CA HIS A 288 3.51 7.85 -2.36
C HIS A 288 4.09 8.98 -1.51
N ARG A 289 5.17 9.64 -1.99
CA ARG A 289 5.72 10.85 -1.35
C ARG A 289 4.64 11.91 -1.14
N SER A 290 3.86 12.24 -2.17
CA SER A 290 2.76 13.21 -2.04
C SER A 290 1.69 12.77 -1.05
N ASN A 291 1.37 11.48 -0.98
CA ASN A 291 0.40 10.96 -0.03
C ASN A 291 0.89 11.05 1.42
N LEU A 292 2.18 10.79 1.69
CA LEU A 292 2.79 10.97 3.02
C LEU A 292 2.64 12.41 3.48
N VAL A 293 3.03 13.36 2.64
CA VAL A 293 2.86 14.80 2.90
C VAL A 293 1.40 15.15 3.15
N GLY A 294 0.50 14.65 2.30
CA GLY A 294 -0.94 14.86 2.45
C GLY A 294 -1.51 14.33 3.78
N MET A 295 -0.82 13.41 4.45
CA MET A 295 -1.21 12.87 5.75
C MET A 295 -0.38 13.41 6.92
N GLY A 296 0.48 14.41 6.71
CA GLY A 296 1.29 15.01 7.76
C GLY A 296 2.57 14.24 8.11
N VAL A 297 2.92 13.19 7.36
CA VAL A 297 4.19 12.46 7.52
C VAL A 297 5.23 13.09 6.61
N ILE A 298 6.38 13.47 7.18
CA ILE A 298 7.41 14.20 6.42
C ILE A 298 8.37 13.20 5.74
N PRO A 299 8.44 13.17 4.40
CA PRO A 299 9.41 12.35 3.69
C PRO A 299 10.78 13.05 3.64
N PHE A 300 11.84 12.31 3.89
CA PHE A 300 13.22 12.76 3.77
C PHE A 300 14.03 11.80 2.91
N GLU A 301 14.94 12.33 2.10
CA GLU A 301 15.90 11.54 1.35
C GLU A 301 17.30 11.65 1.95
N PHE A 302 18.03 10.55 1.99
CA PHE A 302 19.45 10.57 2.33
C PHE A 302 20.23 11.47 1.36
N THR A 303 21.32 12.06 1.83
CA THR A 303 22.26 12.84 1.00
C THR A 303 23.69 12.38 1.22
N GLY A 304 24.66 12.94 0.50
CA GLY A 304 26.08 12.65 0.74
C GLY A 304 26.53 11.21 0.48
N GLY A 305 25.69 10.38 -0.17
CA GLY A 305 25.94 8.95 -0.33
C GLY A 305 25.63 8.11 0.91
N ASP A 306 25.06 8.72 1.96
CA ASP A 306 24.54 7.97 3.09
C ASP A 306 23.34 7.11 2.66
N SER A 307 23.16 5.98 3.34
CA SER A 307 22.06 5.04 3.18
C SER A 307 21.89 4.30 4.50
N ARG A 308 20.77 3.58 4.66
CA ARG A 308 20.59 2.67 5.80
C ARG A 308 21.75 1.68 5.97
N LYS A 309 22.38 1.25 4.85
CA LYS A 309 23.50 0.30 4.83
C LYS A 309 24.81 0.95 5.23
N SER A 310 25.13 2.14 4.71
CA SER A 310 26.38 2.84 5.06
C SER A 310 26.38 3.40 6.49
N LEU A 311 25.21 3.47 7.11
CA LEU A 311 24.99 3.88 8.49
C LEU A 311 24.93 2.71 9.47
N ASP A 312 25.03 1.47 8.97
CA ASP A 312 24.94 0.22 9.75
C ASP A 312 23.73 0.20 10.71
N LEU A 313 22.58 0.67 10.25
CA LEU A 313 21.38 0.76 11.08
C LEU A 313 20.86 -0.63 11.47
N THR A 314 20.49 -0.76 12.74
CA THR A 314 19.97 -2.00 13.34
C THR A 314 18.52 -1.89 13.80
N GLY A 315 18.02 -0.65 13.92
CA GLY A 315 16.71 -0.31 14.46
C GLY A 315 16.70 0.01 15.95
N ASP A 316 17.84 -0.18 16.64
CA ASP A 316 17.98 0.13 18.06
C ASP A 316 18.29 1.62 18.32
N GLU A 317 18.53 2.39 17.26
CA GLU A 317 18.90 3.80 17.33
C GLU A 317 17.74 4.71 17.77
N THR A 318 18.08 5.90 18.26
CA THR A 318 17.14 7.03 18.35
C THR A 318 17.48 8.07 17.29
N VAL A 319 16.44 8.70 16.74
CA VAL A 319 16.56 9.63 15.61
C VAL A 319 15.96 10.98 15.98
N SER A 320 16.75 12.03 15.80
CA SER A 320 16.32 13.42 15.97
C SER A 320 16.56 14.22 14.68
N ILE A 321 15.50 14.83 14.14
CA ILE A 321 15.54 15.68 12.95
C ILE A 321 15.19 17.09 13.38
N THR A 322 16.14 18.02 13.20
CA THR A 322 16.00 19.41 13.66
C THR A 322 16.01 20.39 12.49
N GLY A 323 15.65 21.65 12.76
CA GLY A 323 15.55 22.68 11.72
C GLY A 323 14.27 22.59 10.90
N LEU A 324 13.24 21.90 11.43
CA LEU A 324 11.91 21.84 10.84
C LEU A 324 11.04 23.02 11.30
N GLU A 325 11.33 23.56 12.48
CA GLU A 325 10.61 24.70 13.07
C GLU A 325 10.90 26.02 12.34
N GLY A 326 9.86 26.83 12.13
CA GLY A 326 9.98 28.17 11.54
C GLY A 326 9.89 28.19 10.00
N ASP A 327 10.92 28.70 9.34
CA ASP A 327 10.92 29.00 7.90
C ASP A 327 11.48 27.85 7.03
N LEU A 328 11.00 26.62 7.28
CA LEU A 328 11.38 25.45 6.50
C LEU A 328 11.08 25.67 5.01
N LYS A 329 12.11 25.71 4.17
CA LYS A 329 11.95 25.87 2.72
C LYS A 329 11.68 24.54 2.03
N PRO A 330 10.86 24.52 0.97
CA PRO A 330 10.73 23.33 0.13
C PRO A 330 12.10 22.82 -0.34
N GLY A 331 12.33 21.51 -0.21
CA GLY A 331 13.60 20.89 -0.59
C GLY A 331 14.78 21.18 0.34
N ALA A 332 14.56 21.77 1.52
CA ALA A 332 15.64 22.09 2.47
C ALA A 332 16.44 20.85 2.87
N ILE A 333 17.75 21.03 3.03
CA ILE A 333 18.64 20.04 3.67
C ILE A 333 18.64 20.36 5.17
N VAL A 334 18.37 19.34 5.99
CA VAL A 334 18.26 19.48 7.44
C VAL A 334 19.13 18.44 8.15
N PRO A 335 19.64 18.77 9.35
CA PRO A 335 20.41 17.84 10.16
C PRO A 335 19.53 16.72 10.75
N CYS A 336 20.06 15.51 10.74
CA CYS A 336 19.51 14.33 11.37
C CYS A 336 20.58 13.68 12.25
N THR A 337 20.32 13.64 13.55
CA THR A 337 21.18 13.00 14.54
C THR A 337 20.68 11.60 14.82
N ILE A 338 21.54 10.60 14.63
CA ILE A 338 21.31 9.19 14.92
C ILE A 338 22.16 8.83 16.14
N ALA A 339 21.53 8.46 17.25
CA ALA A 339 22.22 7.96 18.44
C ALA A 339 22.13 6.44 18.48
N TYR A 340 23.30 5.79 18.51
CA TYR A 340 23.43 4.34 18.49
C TYR A 340 23.40 3.73 19.89
N ALA A 341 23.11 2.43 19.97
CA ALA A 341 23.02 1.71 21.23
C ALA A 341 24.35 1.65 22.01
N ASP A 342 25.49 1.82 21.34
CA ASP A 342 26.82 1.90 21.97
C ASP A 342 27.14 3.28 22.59
N GLY A 343 26.21 4.24 22.46
CA GLY A 343 26.35 5.61 22.94
C GLY A 343 27.05 6.55 21.96
N SER A 344 27.50 6.06 20.80
CA SER A 344 27.99 6.92 19.72
C SER A 344 26.86 7.66 19.03
N THR A 345 27.18 8.78 18.39
CA THR A 345 26.22 9.58 17.64
C THR A 345 26.80 9.92 16.27
N LYS A 346 25.98 9.85 15.23
CA LYS A 346 26.32 10.34 13.90
C LYS A 346 25.30 11.40 13.48
N GLU A 347 25.79 12.54 13.03
CA GLU A 347 24.97 13.56 12.38
C GLU A 347 25.14 13.43 10.87
N ILE A 348 24.01 13.40 10.16
CA ILE A 348 23.94 13.37 8.70
C ILE A 348 23.05 14.50 8.21
N GLU A 349 23.23 14.85 6.94
CA GLU A 349 22.32 15.74 6.23
C GLU A 349 21.28 14.93 5.45
N ILE A 350 20.00 15.28 5.61
CA ILE A 350 18.90 14.68 4.84
C ILE A 350 18.09 15.77 4.14
N LYS A 351 17.61 15.46 2.93
CA LYS A 351 16.79 16.37 2.14
C LYS A 351 15.32 16.21 2.49
N CYS A 352 14.68 17.26 2.98
CA CYS A 352 13.25 17.31 3.18
C CYS A 352 12.51 17.31 1.83
N ARG A 353 11.68 16.29 1.59
CA ARG A 353 10.91 16.09 0.34
C ARG A 353 9.50 16.67 0.41
N ILE A 354 9.36 17.78 1.15
CA ILE A 354 8.31 18.78 0.93
C ILE A 354 8.76 19.59 -0.28
N ASP A 355 8.16 19.36 -1.45
CA ASP A 355 8.70 19.84 -2.73
C ASP A 355 8.12 21.20 -3.13
N THR A 356 7.03 21.66 -2.49
CA THR A 356 6.35 22.91 -2.83
C THR A 356 5.85 23.68 -1.60
N ALA A 357 5.54 24.96 -1.76
CA ALA A 357 4.99 25.78 -0.69
C ALA A 357 3.61 25.30 -0.20
N ILE A 358 2.76 24.82 -1.12
CA ILE A 358 1.43 24.28 -0.75
C ILE A 358 1.55 22.99 0.06
N GLU A 359 2.57 22.17 -0.22
CA GLU A 359 2.85 20.98 0.57
C GLU A 359 3.31 21.30 2.00
N LYS A 360 4.10 22.38 2.17
CA LYS A 360 4.45 22.90 3.50
C LYS A 360 3.20 23.29 4.27
N GLU A 361 2.30 24.03 3.62
CA GLU A 361 1.02 24.44 4.22
C GLU A 361 0.16 23.23 4.62
N TYR A 362 0.15 22.16 3.83
CA TYR A 362 -0.50 20.91 4.24
C TYR A 362 0.08 20.35 5.54
N ILE A 363 1.41 20.29 5.69
CA ILE A 363 2.05 19.80 6.92
C ILE A 363 1.73 20.70 8.12
N GLU A 364 1.79 22.03 7.97
CA GLU A 364 1.41 22.99 9.02
C GLU A 364 -0.03 22.79 9.48
N HIS A 365 -0.91 22.39 8.55
CA HIS A 365 -2.28 22.04 8.88
C HIS A 365 -2.45 20.65 9.52
N GLY A 366 -1.43 19.80 9.55
CA GLY A 366 -1.52 18.39 9.97
C GLY A 366 -2.01 17.44 8.86
N GLY A 367 -2.03 17.91 7.61
CA GLY A 367 -2.40 17.16 6.40
C GLY A 367 -3.40 17.89 5.51
N VAL A 368 -3.56 17.41 4.28
CA VAL A 368 -4.45 18.01 3.27
C VAL A 368 -5.91 18.01 3.69
N LEU A 369 -6.36 16.97 4.41
CA LEU A 369 -7.74 16.90 4.90
C LEU A 369 -8.04 18.02 5.90
N HIS A 370 -7.10 18.28 6.82
CA HIS A 370 -7.19 19.37 7.77
C HIS A 370 -7.18 20.73 7.08
N TYR A 371 -6.30 20.89 6.09
CA TYR A 371 -6.24 22.09 5.25
C TYR A 371 -7.58 22.42 4.61
N VAL A 372 -8.17 21.45 3.90
CA VAL A 372 -9.46 21.64 3.23
C VAL A 372 -10.56 21.95 4.25
N LEU A 373 -10.63 21.24 5.38
CA LEU A 373 -11.68 21.46 6.37
C LEU A 373 -11.59 22.85 7.02
N ARG A 374 -10.38 23.33 7.38
CA ARG A 374 -10.22 24.71 7.91
C ARG A 374 -10.65 25.76 6.88
N ASN A 375 -10.31 25.56 5.61
CA ASN A 375 -10.68 26.52 4.56
C ASN A 375 -12.17 26.53 4.27
N LEU A 376 -12.84 25.38 4.28
CA LEU A 376 -14.30 25.29 4.18
C LEU A 376 -14.97 25.98 5.37
N ALA A 377 -14.45 25.77 6.58
CA ALA A 377 -14.97 26.40 7.80
C ALA A 377 -14.76 27.92 7.84
N LYS A 378 -13.68 28.43 7.23
CA LYS A 378 -13.43 29.88 7.09
C LYS A 378 -14.32 30.54 6.02
N ALA A 379 -14.81 29.75 5.04
CA ALA A 379 -15.64 30.24 3.94
C ALA A 379 -17.15 30.15 4.23
N ALA A 380 -17.57 29.31 5.19
CA ALA A 380 -18.93 29.20 5.70
C ALA A 380 -19.23 30.32 6.71
#